data_AF-A0A067PP35-F1
#
_entry.id   AF-A0A067PP35-F1
#
_cell.length_a   1.000
_cell.length_b   1.000
_cell.length_c   1.000
_cell.angle_alpha   90.00
_cell.angle_beta   90.00
_cell.angle_gamma   90.00
#
_symmetry.space_group_name_H-M   'P 1'
#
loop_
_entity.id
_entity.type
_entity.pdbx_description
1 polymer ?
#
loop_
_entity_poly.entity_id
_entity_poly.type
_entity_poly.pdbx_seq_one_letter_code
_entity_poly.pdbx_strand_id
1 'polypeptide(L)'
;MSSDLDRVPKRPRINTTADDTAQSLRRSDVWYDDGNVILVAGSTQFKIFKGILYENSPIFRDMFSLSTPSASETIDGCPVVHLSDTAEEVEHMLRALHNRRYFRSDVLQPIAVVSALLRLGKKYGIDHLRDDSIALLQKEWPSSLEELLAIDGYVAICEEPAVTIDAISLASETGVLSILPIAFYTCLNNDLIWGLEGEQRNDGTIATLSSDNQRRYLGGKEKVLWEQAAASFAWLHDLTPCGSADDCTQARRALFINLWNPLPQSWALEDWNEEWNDDLCPACIAGGKQRFEAARQIIWDKLPSLFDLPPWNELIAASSA
;
A
#
# COMPACT_ATOMS: atom_id res chain seq x y z
N MET A 1 4.32 -65.33 -50.00
CA MET A 1 5.07 -64.12 -49.62
C MET A 1 4.07 -63.00 -49.41
N SER A 2 4.09 -62.39 -48.22
CA SER A 2 3.45 -61.12 -47.81
C SER A 2 1.92 -60.98 -47.87
N SER A 3 1.27 -60.87 -46.70
CA SER A 3 0.76 -59.59 -46.16
C SER A 3 -0.06 -59.79 -44.87
N ASP A 4 0.38 -59.11 -43.81
CA ASP A 4 -0.29 -58.89 -42.51
C ASP A 4 -1.48 -57.90 -42.59
N LEU A 5 -2.12 -57.71 -41.41
CA LEU A 5 -3.02 -56.63 -40.93
C LEU A 5 -4.53 -57.00 -40.98
N ASP A 6 -5.37 -56.84 -39.95
CA ASP A 6 -5.26 -56.35 -38.57
C ASP A 6 -6.54 -56.79 -37.83
N ARG A 7 -6.44 -57.43 -36.66
CA ARG A 7 -7.59 -57.67 -35.74
C ARG A 7 -7.31 -56.97 -34.41
N VAL A 8 -8.04 -55.88 -34.18
CA VAL A 8 -7.98 -55.05 -32.97
C VAL A 8 -8.34 -55.85 -31.72
N PRO A 9 -7.46 -55.94 -30.69
CA PRO A 9 -7.82 -56.50 -29.40
C PRO A 9 -8.61 -55.49 -28.56
N LYS A 10 -9.69 -55.95 -27.90
CA LYS A 10 -10.48 -55.18 -26.93
C LYS A 10 -9.60 -54.72 -25.76
N ARG A 11 -9.54 -53.41 -25.52
CA ARG A 11 -8.85 -52.79 -24.37
C ARG A 11 -9.35 -53.39 -23.04
N PRO A 12 -8.46 -53.71 -22.08
CA PRO A 12 -8.85 -53.97 -20.70
C PRO A 12 -9.37 -52.67 -20.07
N ARG A 13 -10.40 -52.77 -19.21
CA ARG A 13 -10.88 -51.66 -18.38
C ARG A 13 -9.75 -51.21 -17.46
N ILE A 14 -9.22 -50.02 -17.72
CA ILE A 14 -8.41 -49.28 -16.74
C ILE A 14 -9.38 -48.84 -15.65
N ASN A 15 -9.23 -49.41 -14.46
CA ASN A 15 -9.75 -48.79 -13.25
C ASN A 15 -8.96 -47.49 -13.07
N THR A 16 -9.53 -46.38 -13.53
CA THR A 16 -9.07 -45.06 -13.13
C THR A 16 -9.47 -44.92 -11.67
N THR A 17 -8.59 -45.32 -10.75
CA THR A 17 -8.63 -44.78 -9.39
C THR A 17 -8.46 -43.29 -9.55
N ALA A 18 -9.54 -42.56 -9.27
CA ALA A 18 -9.46 -41.15 -8.97
C ALA A 18 -8.48 -41.02 -7.80
N ASP A 19 -7.24 -40.68 -8.14
CA ASP A 19 -6.25 -40.20 -7.20
C ASP A 19 -6.72 -38.80 -6.83
N ASP A 20 -7.73 -38.74 -5.95
CA ASP A 20 -8.03 -37.54 -5.20
C ASP A 20 -6.75 -37.19 -4.46
N THR A 21 -6.07 -36.16 -4.95
CA THR A 21 -4.98 -35.51 -4.26
C THR A 21 -5.58 -34.88 -3.00
N ALA A 22 -5.74 -35.70 -1.96
CA ALA A 22 -6.07 -35.26 -0.62
C ALA A 22 -4.91 -34.37 -0.16
N GLN A 23 -5.05 -33.07 -0.40
CA GLN A 23 -4.09 -32.06 0.02
C GLN A 23 -3.97 -32.19 1.53
N SER A 24 -2.80 -32.67 2.00
CA SER A 24 -2.61 -32.93 3.41
C SER A 24 -2.68 -31.61 4.17
N LEU A 25 -3.67 -31.48 5.06
CA LEU A 25 -3.79 -30.30 5.90
C LEU A 25 -2.57 -30.18 6.83
N ARG A 26 -1.92 -29.02 6.82
CA ARG A 26 -0.73 -28.68 7.61
C ARG A 26 -1.11 -27.94 8.89
N ARG A 27 -0.50 -28.31 10.01
CA ARG A 27 -0.61 -27.59 11.29
C ARG A 27 0.22 -26.31 11.27
N SER A 28 -0.36 -25.18 11.68
CA SER A 28 0.35 -23.89 11.84
C SER A 28 1.07 -23.79 13.19
N ASP A 29 1.91 -22.76 13.32
CA ASP A 29 2.56 -22.40 14.59
C ASP A 29 1.60 -21.72 15.59
N VAL A 30 0.48 -21.18 15.10
CA VAL A 30 -0.59 -20.64 15.95
C VAL A 30 -1.49 -21.80 16.36
N TRP A 31 -1.06 -22.49 17.41
CA TRP A 31 -1.73 -23.67 17.92
C TRP A 31 -1.76 -23.70 19.45
N TYR A 32 -2.97 -23.70 20.00
CA TYR A 32 -3.22 -23.85 21.43
C TYR A 32 -3.72 -25.27 21.71
N ASP A 33 -2.98 -26.02 22.53
CA ASP A 33 -3.31 -27.42 22.83
C ASP A 33 -4.70 -27.55 23.47
N ASP A 34 -5.07 -26.59 24.31
CA ASP A 34 -6.37 -26.41 24.96
C ASP A 34 -7.37 -25.57 24.15
N GLY A 35 -7.05 -25.23 22.90
CA GLY A 35 -7.98 -24.57 21.98
C GLY A 35 -9.23 -25.42 21.71
N ASN A 36 -10.33 -24.76 21.38
CA ASN A 36 -11.65 -25.37 21.28
C ASN A 36 -12.37 -25.11 19.95
N VAL A 37 -11.64 -24.61 18.95
CA VAL A 37 -12.08 -24.49 17.55
C VAL A 37 -10.86 -24.61 16.64
N ILE A 38 -11.05 -25.18 15.45
CA ILE A 38 -10.05 -25.22 14.39
C ILE A 38 -10.52 -24.35 13.22
N LEU A 39 -9.69 -23.40 12.81
CA LEU A 39 -9.87 -22.66 11.56
C LEU A 39 -9.00 -23.30 10.48
N VAL A 40 -9.54 -23.39 9.26
CA VAL A 40 -8.80 -23.87 8.09
C VAL A 40 -8.79 -22.77 7.04
N ALA A 41 -7.60 -22.39 6.58
CA ALA A 41 -7.41 -21.45 5.48
C ALA A 41 -6.48 -22.08 4.44
N GLY A 42 -6.99 -22.33 3.24
CA GLY A 42 -6.31 -23.17 2.25
C GLY A 42 -6.00 -24.55 2.82
N SER A 43 -4.72 -24.91 2.87
CA SER A 43 -4.24 -26.18 3.45
C SER A 43 -3.71 -26.05 4.88
N THR A 44 -3.91 -24.91 5.55
CA THR A 44 -3.33 -24.63 6.88
C THR A 44 -4.39 -24.64 7.97
N GLN A 45 -4.10 -25.30 9.09
CA GLN A 45 -4.96 -25.43 10.26
C GLN A 45 -4.45 -24.59 11.44
N PHE A 46 -5.37 -23.91 12.11
CA PHE A 46 -5.13 -23.07 13.29
C PHE A 46 -6.03 -23.53 14.42
N LYS A 47 -5.46 -23.96 15.56
CA LYS A 47 -6.26 -24.34 16.74
C LYS A 47 -6.22 -23.23 17.76
N ILE A 48 -7.37 -22.62 18.03
CA ILE A 48 -7.47 -21.36 18.80
C ILE A 48 -8.65 -21.39 19.79
N PHE A 49 -8.79 -20.32 20.56
CA PHE A 49 -9.90 -20.15 21.50
C PHE A 49 -11.07 -19.43 20.83
N LYS A 50 -12.18 -20.15 20.64
CA LYS A 50 -13.44 -19.65 20.08
C LYS A 50 -13.91 -18.35 20.74
N GLY A 51 -13.73 -18.23 22.05
CA GLY A 51 -14.13 -17.05 22.83
C GLY A 51 -13.45 -15.76 22.36
N ILE A 52 -12.19 -15.81 21.93
CA ILE A 52 -11.46 -14.62 21.47
C ILE A 52 -12.06 -14.10 20.16
N LEU A 53 -12.33 -14.99 19.20
CA LEU A 53 -13.01 -14.60 17.95
C LEU A 53 -14.44 -14.14 18.19
N TYR A 54 -15.17 -14.82 19.08
CA TYR A 54 -16.55 -14.47 19.43
C TYR A 54 -16.67 -13.05 20.03
N GLU A 55 -15.70 -12.68 20.88
CA GLU A 55 -15.67 -11.36 21.52
C GLU A 55 -15.33 -10.26 20.53
N ASN A 56 -14.35 -10.51 19.65
CA ASN A 56 -13.78 -9.47 18.78
C ASN A 56 -14.46 -9.34 17.41
N SER A 57 -15.27 -10.32 17.00
CA SER A 57 -15.90 -10.34 15.68
C SER A 57 -17.37 -10.73 15.75
N PRO A 58 -18.29 -9.83 15.34
CA PRO A 58 -19.70 -10.17 15.22
C PRO A 58 -19.93 -11.24 14.14
N ILE A 59 -19.12 -11.25 13.08
CA ILE A 59 -19.22 -12.24 12.00
C ILE A 59 -18.87 -13.64 12.48
N PHE A 60 -17.76 -13.80 13.23
CA PHE A 60 -17.42 -15.10 13.82
C PHE A 60 -18.46 -15.52 14.86
N ARG A 61 -18.98 -14.58 15.66
CA ARG A 61 -20.09 -14.84 16.59
C ARG A 61 -21.32 -15.44 15.89
N ASP A 62 -21.71 -14.88 14.76
CA ASP A 62 -22.84 -15.39 13.97
C ASP A 62 -22.50 -16.74 13.33
N MET A 63 -21.33 -16.89 12.73
CA MET A 63 -20.85 -18.17 12.15
C MET A 63 -20.91 -19.31 13.17
N PHE A 64 -20.51 -19.03 14.41
CA PHE A 64 -20.53 -19.99 15.51
C PHE A 64 -21.91 -20.27 16.10
N SER A 65 -22.86 -19.36 15.92
CA SER A 65 -24.24 -19.51 16.42
C SER A 65 -25.11 -20.28 15.42
N LEU A 66 -24.78 -20.18 14.12
CA LEU A 66 -25.49 -20.87 13.04
C LEU A 66 -24.99 -22.30 12.81
N SER A 67 -23.81 -22.67 13.31
CA SER A 67 -23.25 -24.01 13.17
C SER A 67 -23.94 -24.98 14.15
N THR A 68 -24.69 -25.95 13.60
CA THR A 68 -25.36 -26.98 14.41
C THR A 68 -24.41 -28.13 14.76
N PRO A 69 -24.47 -28.68 16.00
CA PRO A 69 -23.50 -29.67 16.49
C PRO A 69 -23.49 -31.02 15.73
N SER A 70 -24.58 -31.36 15.06
CA SER A 70 -24.76 -32.66 14.40
C SER A 70 -24.29 -32.71 12.94
N ALA A 71 -23.90 -31.56 12.35
CA ALA A 71 -23.47 -31.44 10.96
C ALA A 71 -22.07 -30.79 10.81
N SER A 72 -21.40 -30.45 11.90
CA SER A 72 -20.09 -29.80 11.86
C SER A 72 -18.97 -30.84 11.75
N GLU A 73 -18.12 -30.67 10.75
CA GLU A 73 -16.83 -31.35 10.67
C GLU A 73 -16.04 -31.10 11.97
N THR A 74 -15.39 -32.14 12.48
CA THR A 74 -14.54 -32.05 13.66
C THR A 74 -13.16 -32.64 13.41
N ILE A 75 -12.14 -31.97 13.92
CA ILE A 75 -10.73 -32.42 13.93
C ILE A 75 -10.25 -32.31 15.38
N ASP A 76 -9.60 -33.35 15.92
CA ASP A 76 -9.18 -33.42 17.33
C ASP A 76 -10.31 -33.09 18.33
N GLY A 77 -11.55 -33.47 17.99
CA GLY A 77 -12.74 -33.18 18.81
C GLY A 77 -13.19 -31.72 18.80
N CYS A 78 -12.56 -30.86 18.00
CA CYS A 78 -12.88 -29.44 17.86
C CYS A 78 -13.71 -29.20 16.58
N PRO A 79 -14.73 -28.32 16.61
CA PRO A 79 -15.44 -27.91 15.41
C PRO A 79 -14.50 -27.19 14.44
N VAL A 80 -14.66 -27.48 13.15
CA VAL A 80 -13.87 -26.90 12.06
C VAL A 80 -14.64 -25.78 11.36
N VAL A 81 -13.96 -24.66 11.09
CA VAL A 81 -14.49 -23.56 10.26
C VAL A 81 -13.51 -23.27 9.13
N HIS A 82 -13.99 -23.41 7.90
CA HIS A 82 -13.20 -23.10 6.70
C HIS A 82 -13.35 -21.62 6.34
N LEU A 83 -12.22 -20.96 6.12
CA LEU A 83 -12.12 -19.56 5.71
C LEU A 83 -11.67 -19.50 4.25
N SER A 84 -12.17 -18.51 3.50
CA SER A 84 -11.77 -18.29 2.11
C SER A 84 -10.49 -17.47 1.96
N ASP A 85 -9.96 -16.94 3.06
CA ASP A 85 -8.76 -16.09 3.10
C ASP A 85 -7.48 -16.91 2.99
N THR A 86 -6.37 -16.22 2.75
CA THR A 86 -5.06 -16.87 2.72
C THR A 86 -4.62 -17.29 4.13
N ALA A 87 -3.82 -18.35 4.21
CA ALA A 87 -3.28 -18.81 5.48
C ALA A 87 -2.42 -17.73 6.17
N GLU A 88 -1.66 -16.95 5.40
CA GLU A 88 -0.81 -15.87 5.89
C GLU A 88 -1.63 -14.74 6.53
N GLU A 89 -2.70 -14.27 5.86
CA GLU A 89 -3.55 -13.22 6.42
C GLU A 89 -4.25 -13.67 7.71
N VAL A 90 -4.76 -14.91 7.72
CA VAL A 90 -5.39 -15.49 8.91
C VAL A 90 -4.38 -15.62 10.05
N GLU A 91 -3.14 -16.01 9.77
CA GLU A 91 -2.08 -16.08 10.77
C GLU A 91 -1.80 -14.70 11.39
N HIS A 92 -1.66 -13.65 10.58
CA HIS A 92 -1.47 -12.28 11.06
C HIS A 92 -2.62 -11.82 11.98
N MET A 93 -3.87 -12.02 11.55
CA MET A 93 -5.06 -11.69 12.35
C MET A 93 -5.07 -12.43 13.69
N LEU A 94 -4.83 -13.75 13.69
CA LEU A 94 -4.84 -14.54 14.91
C LEU A 94 -3.70 -14.15 15.86
N ARG A 95 -2.49 -13.89 15.35
CA ARG A 95 -1.37 -13.40 16.17
C ARG A 95 -1.70 -12.04 16.79
N ALA A 96 -2.32 -11.13 16.05
CA ALA A 96 -2.73 -9.82 16.57
C ALA A 96 -3.79 -9.93 17.69
N LEU A 97 -4.80 -10.79 17.51
CA LEU A 97 -5.85 -11.00 18.51
C LEU A 97 -5.35 -11.68 19.79
N HIS A 98 -4.40 -12.61 19.67
CA HIS A 98 -3.90 -13.38 20.81
C HIS A 98 -2.68 -12.76 21.49
N ASN A 99 -1.92 -11.92 20.80
CA ASN A 99 -0.71 -11.30 21.32
C ASN A 99 -0.67 -9.81 20.99
N ARG A 100 -1.02 -8.98 21.98
CA ARG A 100 -0.97 -7.51 21.87
C ARG A 100 0.40 -6.95 21.49
N ARG A 101 1.50 -7.69 21.66
CA ARG A 101 2.84 -7.25 21.23
C ARG A 101 3.08 -7.43 19.74
N TYR A 102 2.25 -8.22 19.06
CA TYR A 102 2.43 -8.55 17.66
C TYR A 102 2.18 -7.35 16.74
N PHE A 103 1.15 -6.55 17.05
CA PHE A 103 0.76 -5.38 16.27
C PHE A 103 0.65 -4.18 17.19
N ARG A 104 1.46 -3.15 16.94
CA ARG A 104 1.61 -1.98 17.82
C ARG A 104 1.83 -0.72 17.00
N SER A 105 1.18 0.36 17.40
CA SER A 105 1.25 1.65 16.69
C SER A 105 2.53 2.45 16.93
N ASP A 106 3.34 2.06 17.92
CA ASP A 106 4.57 2.75 18.32
C ASP A 106 5.85 2.12 17.74
N VAL A 107 5.71 1.13 16.84
CA VAL A 107 6.84 0.53 16.10
C VAL A 107 6.44 0.36 14.63
N LEU A 108 7.43 0.33 13.74
CA LEU A 108 7.19 0.07 12.32
C LEU A 108 6.55 -1.30 12.12
N GLN A 109 5.56 -1.37 11.23
CA GLN A 109 4.83 -2.57 10.88
C GLN A 109 5.09 -2.95 9.41
N PRO A 110 5.32 -4.24 9.10
CA PRO A 110 5.36 -4.68 7.71
C PRO A 110 4.03 -4.40 7.01
N ILE A 111 4.08 -3.96 5.76
CA ILE A 111 2.86 -3.64 4.98
C ILE A 111 1.95 -4.87 4.81
N ALA A 112 2.53 -6.08 4.75
CA ALA A 112 1.78 -7.33 4.70
C ALA A 112 0.90 -7.54 5.95
N VAL A 113 1.42 -7.21 7.13
CA VAL A 113 0.67 -7.29 8.40
C VAL A 113 -0.46 -6.26 8.39
N VAL A 114 -0.17 -5.01 8.08
CA VAL A 114 -1.18 -3.92 8.02
C VAL A 114 -2.29 -4.26 7.01
N SER A 115 -1.92 -4.79 5.84
CA SER A 115 -2.84 -5.23 4.79
C SER A 115 -3.77 -6.34 5.26
N ALA A 116 -3.21 -7.40 5.86
CA ALA A 116 -3.98 -8.53 6.37
C ALA A 116 -4.98 -8.09 7.45
N LEU A 117 -4.52 -7.28 8.41
CA LEU A 117 -5.36 -6.80 9.50
C LEU A 117 -6.44 -5.83 9.03
N LEU A 118 -6.15 -5.00 8.03
CA LEU A 118 -7.16 -4.11 7.44
C LEU A 118 -8.24 -4.89 6.69
N ARG A 119 -7.84 -5.82 5.80
CA ARG A 119 -8.78 -6.64 5.01
C ARG A 119 -9.64 -7.51 5.91
N LEU A 120 -9.02 -8.28 6.80
CA LEU A 120 -9.75 -9.20 7.67
C LEU A 120 -10.52 -8.46 8.77
N GLY A 121 -9.99 -7.34 9.27
CA GLY A 121 -10.71 -6.45 10.17
C GLY A 121 -12.02 -5.96 9.55
N LYS A 122 -11.99 -5.50 8.29
CA LYS A 122 -13.19 -5.11 7.55
C LYS A 122 -14.12 -6.31 7.28
N LYS A 123 -13.58 -7.44 6.80
CA LYS A 123 -14.36 -8.63 6.43
C LYS A 123 -15.09 -9.26 7.62
N TYR A 124 -14.43 -9.32 8.77
CA TYR A 124 -14.95 -9.97 9.98
C TYR A 124 -15.50 -9.00 11.01
N GLY A 125 -15.52 -7.69 10.74
CA GLY A 125 -16.02 -6.68 11.67
C GLY A 125 -15.18 -6.57 12.95
N ILE A 126 -13.86 -6.68 12.82
CA ILE A 126 -12.90 -6.50 13.93
C ILE A 126 -12.41 -5.06 13.88
N ASP A 127 -13.24 -4.14 14.39
CA ASP A 127 -13.07 -2.69 14.22
C ASP A 127 -11.70 -2.18 14.69
N HIS A 128 -11.20 -2.64 15.83
CA HIS A 128 -9.91 -2.17 16.36
C HIS A 128 -8.72 -2.52 15.44
N LEU A 129 -8.71 -3.71 14.80
CA LEU A 129 -7.66 -4.07 13.85
C LEU A 129 -7.75 -3.24 12.57
N ARG A 130 -8.98 -2.98 12.11
CA ARG A 130 -9.23 -2.11 10.95
C ARG A 130 -8.74 -0.70 11.23
N ASP A 131 -9.17 -0.11 12.34
CA ASP A 131 -8.94 1.29 12.69
C ASP A 131 -7.45 1.55 12.99
N ASP A 132 -6.78 0.63 13.70
CA ASP A 132 -5.34 0.72 13.95
C ASP A 132 -4.53 0.62 12.64
N SER A 133 -4.94 -0.24 11.69
CA SER A 133 -4.31 -0.30 10.37
C SER A 133 -4.50 0.98 9.55
N ILE A 134 -5.71 1.57 9.56
CA ILE A 134 -5.98 2.85 8.89
C ILE A 134 -5.09 3.94 9.48
N ALA A 135 -5.01 4.02 10.80
CA ALA A 135 -4.20 5.01 11.50
C ALA A 135 -2.71 4.91 11.14
N LEU A 136 -2.17 3.70 11.00
CA LEU A 136 -0.79 3.50 10.54
C LEU A 136 -0.57 3.98 9.10
N LEU A 137 -1.48 3.65 8.19
CA LEU A 137 -1.40 4.12 6.79
C LEU A 137 -1.48 5.65 6.71
N GLN A 138 -2.38 6.27 7.46
CA GLN A 138 -2.51 7.73 7.51
C GLN A 138 -1.33 8.42 8.21
N LYS A 139 -0.66 7.72 9.13
CA LYS A 139 0.58 8.23 9.75
C LYS A 139 1.74 8.21 8.76
N GLU A 140 1.82 7.21 7.89
CA GLU A 140 2.87 7.10 6.86
C GLU A 140 2.61 8.03 5.66
N TRP A 141 1.35 8.12 5.23
CA TRP A 141 0.90 8.94 4.09
C TRP A 141 -0.21 9.89 4.55
N PRO A 142 0.17 11.04 5.15
CA PRO A 142 -0.77 11.93 5.81
C PRO A 142 -1.67 12.71 4.86
N SER A 143 -2.69 13.34 5.45
CA SER A 143 -3.69 14.13 4.71
C SER A 143 -3.63 15.63 5.04
N SER A 144 -2.57 16.08 5.71
CA SER A 144 -2.23 17.49 5.89
C SER A 144 -0.76 17.76 5.55
N LEU A 145 -0.49 18.97 5.04
CA LEU A 145 0.87 19.39 4.74
C LEU A 145 1.72 19.42 6.01
N GLU A 146 1.19 19.96 7.11
CA GLU A 146 1.89 20.03 8.40
C GLU A 146 2.40 18.66 8.87
N GLU A 147 1.57 17.62 8.78
CA GLU A 147 1.98 16.25 9.11
C GLU A 147 3.05 15.74 8.16
N LEU A 148 2.91 15.97 6.84
CA LEU A 148 3.93 15.57 5.86
C LEU A 148 5.28 16.21 6.20
N LEU A 149 5.29 17.50 6.53
CA LEU A 149 6.53 18.22 6.85
C LEU A 149 7.16 17.81 8.18
N ALA A 150 6.41 17.15 9.04
CA ALA A 150 6.90 16.62 10.32
C ALA A 150 7.46 15.19 10.20
N ILE A 151 7.29 14.52 9.06
CA ILE A 151 7.77 13.16 8.81
C ILE A 151 9.23 13.21 8.35
N ASP A 152 10.06 12.38 8.97
CA ASP A 152 11.44 12.11 8.54
C ASP A 152 11.58 10.60 8.31
N GLY A 153 11.71 10.20 7.04
CA GLY A 153 11.73 8.80 6.62
C GLY A 153 10.44 8.04 6.94
N TYR A 154 10.57 6.75 7.23
CA TYR A 154 9.46 5.86 7.56
C TYR A 154 9.07 5.97 9.04
N VAL A 155 7.77 6.13 9.31
CA VAL A 155 7.26 6.46 10.67
C VAL A 155 6.26 5.45 11.23
N ALA A 156 5.68 4.62 10.37
CA ALA A 156 4.64 3.65 10.70
C ALA A 156 4.80 2.32 9.96
N ILE A 157 5.28 2.35 8.71
CA ILE A 157 5.44 1.16 7.86
C ILE A 157 6.93 0.84 7.68
N CYS A 158 7.30 -0.44 7.64
CA CYS A 158 8.67 -0.85 7.35
C CYS A 158 9.09 -0.41 5.94
N GLU A 159 10.33 0.03 5.79
CA GLU A 159 10.96 0.25 4.49
C GLU A 159 11.20 -1.09 3.80
N GLU A 160 10.42 -1.37 2.75
CA GLU A 160 10.49 -2.60 1.97
C GLU A 160 10.31 -2.28 0.47
N PRO A 161 10.89 -3.09 -0.44
CA PRO A 161 10.65 -2.92 -1.87
C PRO A 161 9.16 -2.95 -2.21
N ALA A 162 8.75 -2.07 -3.12
CA ALA A 162 7.37 -1.94 -3.59
C ALA A 162 6.31 -1.53 -2.55
N VAL A 163 6.71 -1.14 -1.33
CA VAL A 163 5.79 -0.83 -0.22
C VAL A 163 4.69 0.18 -0.60
N THR A 164 5.03 1.21 -1.38
CA THR A 164 4.07 2.24 -1.79
C THR A 164 3.09 1.73 -2.86
N ILE A 165 3.50 0.80 -3.74
CA ILE A 165 2.59 0.16 -4.70
C ILE A 165 1.56 -0.69 -3.94
N ASP A 166 2.02 -1.43 -2.93
CA ASP A 166 1.16 -2.25 -2.08
C ASP A 166 0.18 -1.38 -1.28
N ALA A 167 0.63 -0.25 -0.74
CA ALA A 167 -0.23 0.71 -0.06
C ALA A 167 -1.28 1.34 -0.98
N ILE A 168 -0.91 1.74 -2.20
CA ILE A 168 -1.86 2.27 -3.21
C ILE A 168 -2.92 1.22 -3.56
N SER A 169 -2.49 -0.03 -3.75
CA SER A 169 -3.38 -1.14 -4.08
C SER A 169 -4.34 -1.43 -2.92
N LEU A 170 -3.82 -1.50 -1.70
CA LEU A 170 -4.61 -1.70 -0.49
C LEU A 170 -5.62 -0.57 -0.28
N ALA A 171 -5.22 0.70 -0.42
CA ALA A 171 -6.11 1.85 -0.30
C ALA A 171 -7.25 1.79 -1.32
N SER A 172 -6.94 1.43 -2.57
CA SER A 172 -7.93 1.28 -3.64
C SER A 172 -8.93 0.16 -3.34
N GLU A 173 -8.46 -0.96 -2.79
CA GLU A 173 -9.28 -2.11 -2.42
C GLU A 173 -10.17 -1.84 -1.20
N THR A 174 -9.63 -1.15 -0.19
CA THR A 174 -10.26 -1.03 1.14
C THR A 174 -11.03 0.27 1.32
N GLY A 175 -10.83 1.25 0.45
CA GLY A 175 -11.49 2.56 0.51
C GLY A 175 -10.76 3.61 1.34
N VAL A 176 -9.54 3.33 1.80
CA VAL A 176 -8.69 4.28 2.56
C VAL A 176 -8.04 5.26 1.58
N LEU A 177 -8.86 6.02 0.85
CA LEU A 177 -8.42 6.84 -0.28
C LEU A 177 -7.62 8.08 0.13
N SER A 178 -7.64 8.48 1.42
CA SER A 178 -6.94 9.65 1.95
C SER A 178 -5.43 9.58 1.77
N ILE A 179 -4.86 8.39 1.69
CA ILE A 179 -3.42 8.20 1.55
C ILE A 179 -2.92 8.36 0.10
N LEU A 180 -3.83 8.23 -0.88
CA LEU A 180 -3.45 8.11 -2.28
C LEU A 180 -2.68 9.32 -2.83
N PRO A 181 -3.04 10.60 -2.55
CA PRO A 181 -2.30 11.73 -3.09
C PRO A 181 -0.81 11.72 -2.71
N ILE A 182 -0.49 11.41 -1.46
CA ILE A 182 0.90 11.34 -0.98
C ILE A 182 1.58 10.07 -1.44
N ALA A 183 0.89 8.93 -1.41
CA ALA A 183 1.45 7.69 -1.94
C ALA A 183 1.86 7.85 -3.42
N PHE A 184 1.03 8.47 -4.26
CA PHE A 184 1.44 8.77 -5.64
C PHE A 184 2.56 9.81 -5.74
N TYR A 185 2.55 10.85 -4.91
CA TYR A 185 3.62 11.87 -4.88
C TYR A 185 4.99 11.25 -4.55
N THR A 186 5.06 10.38 -3.53
CA THR A 186 6.30 9.72 -3.12
C THR A 186 6.90 8.83 -4.23
N CYS A 187 6.05 8.28 -5.10
CA CYS A 187 6.48 7.49 -6.25
C CYS A 187 7.11 8.31 -7.39
N LEU A 188 6.99 9.65 -7.41
CA LEU A 188 7.38 10.46 -8.57
C LEU A 188 8.88 10.43 -8.89
N ASN A 189 9.72 10.05 -7.94
CA ASN A 189 11.15 9.86 -8.14
C ASN A 189 11.48 8.63 -8.99
N ASN A 190 10.55 7.68 -9.13
CA ASN A 190 10.70 6.54 -10.02
C ASN A 190 10.45 6.93 -11.48
N ASP A 191 10.96 6.16 -12.44
CA ASP A 191 10.76 6.44 -13.86
C ASP A 191 9.36 5.97 -14.35
N LEU A 192 9.11 6.12 -15.66
CA LEU A 192 7.86 5.68 -16.27
C LEU A 192 7.78 4.15 -16.40
N ILE A 193 8.93 3.47 -16.50
CA ILE A 193 8.99 2.00 -16.63
C ILE A 193 8.56 1.37 -15.30
N TRP A 194 9.06 1.88 -14.18
CA TRP A 194 8.63 1.48 -12.83
C TRP A 194 7.12 1.59 -12.67
N GLY A 195 6.50 2.67 -13.15
CA GLY A 195 5.05 2.83 -13.09
C GLY A 195 4.26 1.81 -13.90
N LEU A 196 4.85 1.25 -14.96
CA LEU A 196 4.20 0.30 -15.87
C LEU A 196 4.47 -1.16 -15.50
N GLU A 197 5.72 -1.47 -15.18
CA GLU A 197 6.20 -2.84 -14.90
C GLU A 197 6.15 -3.17 -13.41
N GLY A 198 6.11 -2.15 -12.55
CA GLY A 198 6.08 -2.32 -11.11
C GLY A 198 7.46 -2.57 -10.51
N GLU A 199 7.46 -3.17 -9.33
CA GLU A 199 8.67 -3.40 -8.54
C GLU A 199 8.64 -4.79 -7.90
N GLN A 200 9.81 -5.42 -7.78
CA GLN A 200 9.94 -6.75 -7.20
C GLN A 200 9.92 -6.69 -5.67
N ARG A 201 9.03 -7.46 -5.04
CA ARG A 201 8.98 -7.69 -3.59
C ARG A 201 10.10 -8.60 -3.11
N ASN A 202 10.30 -8.66 -1.81
CA ASN A 202 11.29 -9.53 -1.15
C ASN A 202 11.10 -11.03 -1.45
N ASP A 203 9.87 -11.48 -1.71
CA ASP A 203 9.54 -12.87 -2.06
C ASP A 203 9.76 -13.21 -3.56
N GLY A 204 10.19 -12.21 -4.35
CA GLY A 204 10.43 -12.33 -5.78
C GLY A 204 9.19 -12.08 -6.65
N THR A 205 8.01 -11.90 -6.07
CA THR A 205 6.80 -11.49 -6.81
C THR A 205 6.91 -10.03 -7.26
N ILE A 206 6.14 -9.64 -8.27
CA ILE A 206 6.11 -8.25 -8.77
C ILE A 206 4.83 -7.57 -8.28
N ALA A 207 4.98 -6.42 -7.63
CA ALA A 207 3.89 -5.53 -7.29
C ALA A 207 3.63 -4.58 -8.45
N THR A 208 2.40 -4.50 -8.95
CA THR A 208 2.04 -3.62 -10.07
C THR A 208 0.87 -2.72 -9.70
N LEU A 209 0.89 -1.50 -10.26
CA LEU A 209 -0.27 -0.61 -10.18
C LEU A 209 -1.38 -1.13 -11.11
N SER A 210 -2.63 -1.01 -10.67
CA SER A 210 -3.79 -1.23 -11.56
C SER A 210 -3.76 -0.23 -12.73
N SER A 211 -4.42 -0.55 -13.84
CA SER A 211 -4.42 0.34 -15.02
C SER A 211 -4.96 1.76 -14.72
N ASP A 212 -5.93 1.88 -13.81
CA ASP A 212 -6.40 3.18 -13.35
C ASP A 212 -5.32 3.93 -12.55
N ASN A 213 -4.60 3.23 -11.67
CA ASN A 213 -3.54 3.81 -10.87
C ASN A 213 -2.27 4.12 -11.69
N GLN A 214 -1.98 3.34 -12.74
CA GLN A 214 -0.95 3.65 -13.73
C GLN A 214 -1.27 4.97 -14.44
N ARG A 215 -2.52 5.15 -14.91
CA ARG A 215 -2.97 6.39 -15.54
C ARG A 215 -2.84 7.59 -14.59
N ARG A 216 -3.24 7.43 -13.32
CA ARG A 216 -3.10 8.47 -12.28
C ARG A 216 -1.64 8.83 -12.05
N TYR A 217 -0.77 7.84 -11.88
CA TYR A 217 0.67 8.05 -11.67
C TYR A 217 1.31 8.78 -12.86
N LEU A 218 1.13 8.27 -14.08
CA LEU A 218 1.76 8.83 -15.28
C LEU A 218 1.28 10.27 -15.56
N GLY A 219 -0.04 10.49 -15.54
CA GLY A 219 -0.61 11.83 -15.75
C GLY A 219 -0.30 12.78 -14.59
N GLY A 220 -0.30 12.27 -13.36
CA GLY A 220 0.05 13.04 -12.17
C GLY A 220 1.51 13.50 -12.18
N LYS A 221 2.44 12.65 -12.63
CA LYS A 221 3.85 13.02 -12.78
C LYS A 221 4.02 14.22 -13.71
N GLU A 222 3.39 14.21 -14.88
CA GLU A 222 3.42 15.34 -15.80
C GLU A 222 2.84 16.62 -15.18
N LYS A 223 1.66 16.52 -14.56
CA LYS A 223 0.96 17.67 -13.96
C LYS A 223 1.71 18.26 -12.76
N VAL A 224 2.30 17.43 -11.90
CA VAL A 224 3.10 17.91 -10.75
C VAL A 224 4.34 18.64 -11.23
N LEU A 225 5.06 18.10 -12.21
CA LEU A 225 6.23 18.75 -12.79
C LEU A 225 5.87 20.10 -13.44
N TRP A 226 4.74 20.16 -14.13
CA TRP A 226 4.22 21.41 -14.69
C TRP A 226 3.87 22.43 -13.59
N GLU A 227 3.13 22.01 -12.56
CA GLU A 227 2.69 22.88 -11.49
C GLU A 227 3.88 23.40 -10.66
N GLN A 228 4.89 22.56 -10.41
CA GLN A 228 6.15 22.97 -9.78
C GLN A 228 6.89 24.03 -10.60
N ALA A 229 6.95 23.89 -11.92
CA ALA A 229 7.55 24.90 -12.79
C ALA A 229 6.81 26.23 -12.69
N ALA A 230 5.47 26.17 -12.72
CA ALA A 230 4.58 27.33 -12.76
C ALA A 230 4.39 28.02 -11.40
N ALA A 231 4.57 27.31 -10.29
CA ALA A 231 4.37 27.82 -8.93
C ALA A 231 5.69 27.91 -8.17
N SER A 232 6.31 26.78 -7.84
CA SER A 232 7.51 26.71 -6.98
C SER A 232 8.72 27.42 -7.58
N PHE A 233 8.91 27.35 -8.90
CA PHE A 233 10.09 27.87 -9.58
C PHE A 233 9.82 29.03 -10.56
N ALA A 234 8.61 29.60 -10.57
CA ALA A 234 8.27 30.73 -11.44
C ALA A 234 9.23 31.93 -11.29
N TRP A 235 9.78 32.11 -10.07
CA TRP A 235 10.73 33.17 -9.73
C TRP A 235 12.07 33.08 -10.47
N LEU A 236 12.41 31.92 -11.03
CA LEU A 236 13.60 31.75 -11.88
C LEU A 236 13.51 32.59 -13.16
N HIS A 237 12.29 32.92 -13.60
CA HIS A 237 12.02 33.73 -14.79
C HIS A 237 11.76 35.21 -14.48
N ASP A 238 11.68 35.61 -13.21
CA ASP A 238 11.41 37.01 -12.84
C ASP A 238 12.51 37.95 -13.34
N LEU A 239 12.16 39.13 -13.84
CA LEU A 239 13.16 40.15 -14.23
C LEU A 239 13.25 41.28 -13.20
N THR A 240 12.81 41.03 -11.96
CA THR A 240 12.86 42.03 -10.90
C THR A 240 14.30 42.47 -10.63
N PRO A 241 14.59 43.79 -10.65
CA PRO A 241 15.94 44.27 -10.44
C PRO A 241 16.45 43.87 -9.05
N CYS A 242 17.66 43.29 -9.00
CA CYS A 242 18.42 43.09 -7.77
C CYS A 242 19.78 43.78 -7.88
N GLY A 243 20.50 43.91 -6.76
CA GLY A 243 21.80 44.62 -6.70
C GLY A 243 22.91 44.00 -7.56
N SER A 244 22.76 42.75 -7.99
CA SER A 244 23.70 41.99 -8.84
C SER A 244 22.96 41.36 -10.03
N ALA A 245 22.22 42.17 -10.79
CA ALA A 245 21.22 41.71 -11.75
C ALA A 245 21.75 40.73 -12.82
N ASP A 246 22.96 40.94 -13.35
CA ASP A 246 23.53 40.06 -14.38
C ASP A 246 23.91 38.68 -13.80
N ASP A 247 24.65 38.67 -12.68
CA ASP A 247 25.07 37.43 -11.99
C ASP A 247 23.85 36.60 -11.54
N CYS A 248 22.87 37.24 -10.88
CA CYS A 248 21.65 36.56 -10.44
C CYS A 248 20.78 36.08 -11.60
N THR A 249 20.82 36.74 -12.76
CA THR A 249 20.11 36.26 -13.95
C THR A 249 20.78 35.03 -14.54
N GLN A 250 22.12 35.00 -14.56
CA GLN A 250 22.87 33.83 -14.99
C GLN A 250 22.68 32.65 -14.02
N ALA A 251 22.77 32.89 -12.71
CA ALA A 251 22.58 31.88 -11.68
C ALA A 251 21.19 31.23 -11.75
N ARG A 252 20.11 32.03 -11.89
CA ARG A 252 18.75 31.49 -12.04
C ARG A 252 18.56 30.67 -13.31
N ARG A 253 19.20 31.05 -14.42
CA ARG A 253 19.20 30.25 -15.65
C ARG A 253 19.94 28.94 -15.47
N ALA A 254 21.10 28.96 -14.81
CA ALA A 254 21.87 27.76 -14.50
C ALA A 254 21.07 26.80 -13.61
N LEU A 255 20.43 27.33 -12.56
CA LEU A 255 19.55 26.57 -11.68
C LEU A 255 18.37 25.96 -12.45
N PHE A 256 17.71 26.72 -13.33
CA PHE A 256 16.65 26.18 -14.20
C PHE A 256 17.17 25.05 -15.10
N ILE A 257 18.38 25.16 -15.66
CA ILE A 257 18.96 24.08 -16.47
C ILE A 257 19.19 22.84 -15.59
N ASN A 258 19.75 23.00 -14.40
CA ASN A 258 20.07 21.90 -13.49
C ASN A 258 18.80 21.18 -12.99
N LEU A 259 17.72 21.91 -12.74
CA LEU A 259 16.46 21.33 -12.27
C LEU A 259 15.69 20.54 -13.34
N TRP A 260 15.93 20.80 -14.64
CA TRP A 260 15.19 20.18 -15.75
C TRP A 260 16.03 19.25 -16.66
N ASN A 261 17.33 19.07 -16.40
CA ASN A 261 18.25 18.30 -17.26
C ASN A 261 19.08 17.30 -16.42
N PRO A 262 19.19 16.00 -16.79
CA PRO A 262 18.62 15.33 -17.97
C PRO A 262 17.12 15.05 -17.90
N LEU A 263 16.58 14.89 -16.70
CA LEU A 263 15.14 14.72 -16.49
C LEU A 263 14.76 15.46 -15.21
N PRO A 264 13.61 16.18 -15.19
CA PRO A 264 13.18 16.88 -14.01
C PRO A 264 12.73 15.91 -12.91
N GLN A 265 13.13 16.22 -11.68
CA GLN A 265 12.65 15.58 -10.46
C GLN A 265 11.56 16.43 -9.79
N SER A 266 10.73 15.77 -8.99
CA SER A 266 9.74 16.46 -8.17
C SER A 266 10.41 16.98 -6.90
N TRP A 267 10.32 18.29 -6.69
CA TRP A 267 10.72 19.04 -5.50
C TRP A 267 9.51 19.74 -4.85
N ALA A 268 8.30 19.53 -5.38
CA ALA A 268 7.16 20.41 -5.18
C ALA A 268 6.71 20.56 -3.72
N LEU A 269 6.90 19.52 -2.91
CA LEU A 269 6.58 19.50 -1.48
C LEU A 269 7.82 19.36 -0.58
N GLU A 270 9.01 19.32 -1.17
CA GLU A 270 10.28 19.24 -0.43
C GLU A 270 10.61 20.57 0.26
N ASP A 271 11.57 20.54 1.18
CA ASP A 271 12.12 21.77 1.75
C ASP A 271 13.03 22.51 0.75
N TRP A 272 13.26 23.80 1.01
CA TRP A 272 14.21 24.59 0.24
C TRP A 272 15.61 23.96 0.26
N ASN A 273 16.14 23.60 -0.90
CA ASN A 273 17.51 23.10 -1.01
C ASN A 273 18.49 24.29 -1.00
N GLU A 274 19.40 24.31 -0.02
CA GLU A 274 20.39 25.36 0.14
C GLU A 274 21.42 25.41 -1.02
N GLU A 275 21.57 24.35 -1.82
CA GLU A 275 22.37 24.35 -3.06
C GLU A 275 21.78 25.28 -4.14
N TRP A 276 20.48 25.61 -4.06
CA TRP A 276 19.86 26.57 -4.98
C TRP A 276 20.33 28.01 -4.75
N ASN A 277 21.07 28.28 -3.66
CA ASN A 277 21.57 29.60 -3.32
C ASN A 277 22.81 30.01 -4.13
N ASP A 278 23.46 29.06 -4.81
CA ASP A 278 24.72 29.27 -5.49
C ASP A 278 24.65 30.47 -6.46
N ASP A 279 25.60 31.39 -6.31
CA ASP A 279 25.75 32.63 -7.10
C ASP A 279 24.53 33.59 -7.07
N LEU A 280 23.57 33.39 -6.16
CA LEU A 280 22.46 34.31 -5.93
C LEU A 280 22.77 35.32 -4.82
N CYS A 281 22.30 36.55 -5.01
CA CYS A 281 22.34 37.55 -3.94
C CYS A 281 21.30 37.23 -2.84
N PRO A 282 21.50 37.72 -1.60
CA PRO A 282 20.58 37.45 -0.48
C PRO A 282 19.11 37.82 -0.75
N ALA A 283 18.86 38.87 -1.54
CA ALA A 283 17.50 39.29 -1.89
C ALA A 283 16.81 38.29 -2.84
N CYS A 284 17.55 37.72 -3.80
CA CYS A 284 17.02 36.69 -4.70
C CYS A 284 16.75 35.38 -3.94
N ILE A 285 17.66 34.99 -3.03
CA ILE A 285 17.46 33.81 -2.16
C ILE A 285 16.20 33.98 -1.33
N ALA A 286 16.07 35.09 -0.60
CA ALA A 286 14.89 35.35 0.24
C ALA A 286 13.59 35.39 -0.58
N GLY A 287 13.62 36.05 -1.75
CA GLY A 287 12.46 36.14 -2.65
C GLY A 287 12.08 34.82 -3.32
N GLY A 288 13.06 33.95 -3.60
CA GLY A 288 12.85 32.60 -4.12
C GLY A 288 12.26 31.68 -3.06
N LYS A 289 12.89 31.64 -1.88
CA LYS A 289 12.45 30.83 -0.73
C LYS A 289 11.02 31.17 -0.32
N GLN A 290 10.69 32.45 -0.20
CA GLN A 290 9.32 32.88 0.13
C GLN A 290 8.28 32.36 -0.87
N ARG A 291 8.58 32.42 -2.17
CA ARG A 291 7.66 31.95 -3.23
C ARG A 291 7.55 30.45 -3.29
N PHE A 292 8.68 29.75 -3.10
CA PHE A 292 8.72 28.30 -3.06
C PHE A 292 7.88 27.76 -1.89
N GLU A 293 8.08 28.29 -0.67
CA GLU A 293 7.30 27.89 0.50
C GLU A 293 5.80 28.21 0.34
N ALA A 294 5.47 29.38 -0.23
CA ALA A 294 4.07 29.71 -0.54
C ALA A 294 3.46 28.76 -1.58
N ALA A 295 4.26 28.29 -2.55
CA ALA A 295 3.82 27.36 -3.58
C ALA A 295 3.55 25.95 -3.02
N ARG A 296 4.24 25.49 -1.96
CA ARG A 296 4.00 24.18 -1.36
C ARG A 296 2.54 23.99 -0.94
N GLN A 297 1.95 24.99 -0.28
CA GLN A 297 0.52 24.94 0.09
C GLN A 297 -0.40 24.93 -1.14
N ILE A 298 -0.08 25.72 -2.17
CA ILE A 298 -0.88 25.77 -3.40
C ILE A 298 -0.87 24.41 -4.10
N ILE A 299 0.30 23.77 -4.17
CA ILE A 299 0.45 22.45 -4.79
C ILE A 299 -0.21 21.39 -3.93
N TRP A 300 -0.06 21.46 -2.61
CA TRP A 300 -0.74 20.58 -1.66
C TRP A 300 -2.26 20.57 -1.85
N ASP A 301 -2.87 21.76 -1.92
CA ASP A 301 -4.32 21.91 -2.10
C ASP A 301 -4.80 21.31 -3.44
N LYS A 302 -3.95 21.38 -4.47
CA LYS A 302 -4.22 20.81 -5.79
C LYS A 302 -3.87 19.33 -5.92
N LEU A 303 -3.05 18.78 -5.02
CA LEU A 303 -2.42 17.48 -5.18
C LEU A 303 -3.39 16.35 -5.54
N PRO A 304 -4.57 16.22 -4.90
CA PRO A 304 -5.54 15.20 -5.31
C PRO A 304 -5.96 15.33 -6.77
N SER A 305 -6.26 16.55 -7.22
CA SER A 305 -6.67 16.81 -8.60
C SER A 305 -5.55 16.56 -9.63
N LEU A 306 -4.29 16.73 -9.23
CA LEU A 306 -3.14 16.38 -10.09
C LEU A 306 -3.15 14.87 -10.38
N PHE A 307 -3.56 14.04 -9.43
CA PHE A 307 -3.72 12.59 -9.60
C PHE A 307 -5.14 12.13 -9.98
N ASP A 308 -5.98 13.05 -10.49
CA ASP A 308 -7.40 12.80 -10.85
C ASP A 308 -8.26 12.26 -9.69
N LEU A 309 -7.90 12.56 -8.44
CA LEU A 309 -8.61 12.14 -7.24
C LEU A 309 -9.62 13.21 -6.79
N PRO A 310 -10.67 12.82 -6.04
CA PRO A 310 -11.54 13.74 -5.32
C PRO A 310 -10.77 14.70 -4.40
N PRO A 311 -11.36 15.85 -4.03
CA PRO A 311 -10.72 16.79 -3.10
C PRO A 311 -10.50 16.17 -1.71
N TRP A 312 -9.57 16.73 -0.94
CA TRP A 312 -9.12 16.22 0.37
C TRP A 312 -10.27 15.89 1.32
N ASN A 313 -11.27 16.76 1.43
CA ASN A 313 -12.43 16.55 2.32
C ASN A 313 -13.24 15.29 1.98
N GLU A 314 -13.37 14.95 0.69
CA GLU A 314 -14.05 13.73 0.25
C GLU A 314 -13.18 12.49 0.50
N LEU A 315 -11.86 12.59 0.26
CA LEU A 315 -10.92 11.49 0.51
C LEU A 315 -10.84 11.12 2.00
N ILE A 316 -10.81 12.12 2.88
CA ILE A 316 -10.78 11.93 4.33
C ILE A 316 -12.10 11.31 4.81
N ALA A 317 -13.23 11.80 4.30
CA ALA A 317 -14.55 11.25 4.63
C ALA A 317 -14.69 9.79 4.18
N ALA A 318 -14.21 9.46 2.98
CA ALA A 318 -14.25 8.09 2.45
C ALA A 318 -13.40 7.11 3.28
N SER A 319 -12.29 7.58 3.85
CA SER A 319 -11.38 6.73 4.64
C SER A 319 -11.85 6.46 6.06
N SER A 320 -12.91 7.16 6.50
CA SER A 320 -13.53 7.01 7.82
C SER A 320 -14.82 6.17 7.77
N ALA A 321 -15.21 5.67 6.58
CA ALA A 321 -16.46 4.97 6.31
C ALA A 321 -16.24 3.46 6.10
#